data_AF-A0A378F6G6-F1
#
_entry.id   AF-A0A378F6G6-F1
#
_cell.length_a   1.000
_cell.length_b   1.000
_cell.length_c   1.000
_cell.angle_alpha   90.00
_cell.angle_beta   90.00
_cell.angle_gamma   90.00
#
_symmetry.space_group_name_H-M   'P 1'
#
loop_
_entity.id
_entity.type
_entity.pdbx_description
1 polymer ?
#
loop_
_entity_poly.entity_id
_entity_poly.type
_entity_poly.pdbx_seq_one_letter_code
_entity_poly.pdbx_strand_id
1 'polypeptide(L)' 'MSTLQHIDGDARVLITGAPDVIFAMCREQMSRHGAVPFEAQYWEEEMARFARQGLRMVAAACKPASLDATTSTMRTCRRD' A
#
# COMPACT_ATOMS: atom_id res chain seq x y z
N MET A 1 -5.00 8.69 -6.18
CA MET A 1 -5.57 9.73 -5.28
C MET A 1 -4.77 9.72 -3.99
N SER A 2 -4.51 10.88 -3.38
CA SER A 2 -3.93 10.93 -2.02
C SER A 2 -4.75 11.87 -1.14
N THR A 3 -4.84 11.56 0.15
CA THR A 3 -5.57 12.37 1.14
C THR A 3 -4.81 12.37 2.45
N LEU A 4 -4.65 13.54 3.05
CA LEU A 4 -4.12 13.69 4.41
C LEU A 4 -5.27 13.51 5.40
N GLN A 5 -5.09 12.63 6.40
CA GLN A 5 -6.06 12.36 7.45
C GLN A 5 -5.36 12.40 8.81
N HIS A 6 -6.06 12.85 9.86
CA HIS A 6 -5.60 12.75 11.24
C HIS A 6 -6.25 11.51 11.86
N ILE A 7 -5.45 10.52 12.23
CA ILE A 7 -5.91 9.27 12.87
C ILE A 7 -5.19 9.17 14.22
N ASP A 8 -5.95 9.07 15.31
CA ASP A 8 -5.42 8.97 16.68
C ASP A 8 -4.46 10.10 17.08
N GLY A 9 -4.67 11.31 16.55
CA GLY A 9 -3.79 12.48 16.77
C GLY A 9 -2.57 12.53 15.83
N ASP A 10 -2.31 11.48 15.05
CA ASP A 10 -1.23 11.44 14.07
C ASP A 10 -1.73 11.81 12.67
N ALA A 11 -1.04 12.75 12.02
CA ALA A 11 -1.24 13.04 10.61
C ALA A 11 -0.69 11.90 9.74
N ARG A 12 -1.53 11.34 8.86
CA ARG A 12 -1.20 10.25 7.94
C ARG A 12 -1.68 10.59 6.54
N VAL A 13 -0.81 10.35 5.56
CA VAL A 13 -1.16 10.44 4.14
C VAL A 13 -1.58 9.04 3.68
N LEU A 14 -2.82 8.94 3.22
CA LEU A 14 -3.35 7.74 2.58
C LEU A 14 -3.29 7.93 1.07
N ILE A 15 -2.79 6.93 0.37
CA ILE A 15 -2.63 6.94 -1.09
C ILE A 15 -3.34 5.71 -1.62
N THR A 16 -4.21 5.91 -2.60
CA THR A 16 -4.89 4.83 -3.32
C THR A 16 -4.68 4.98 -4.81
N GLY A 17 -4.57 3.86 -5.51
CA GLY A 17 -4.16 3.90 -6.92
C GLY A 17 -3.97 2.52 -7.51
N ALA A 18 -3.40 2.52 -8.72
CA ALA A 18 -3.06 1.29 -9.40
C ALA A 18 -1.96 0.55 -8.60
N PRO A 19 -2.08 -0.78 -8.49
CA PRO A 19 -1.20 -1.59 -7.64
C PRO A 19 0.26 -1.54 -8.08
N ASP A 20 0.54 -1.61 -9.37
CA ASP A 20 1.86 -1.42 -9.98
C ASP A 20 2.60 -0.16 -9.49
N VAL A 21 1.92 1.00 -9.52
CA VAL A 21 2.50 2.29 -9.09
C VAL A 21 2.74 2.30 -7.58
N ILE A 22 1.78 1.82 -6.79
CA ILE A 22 1.89 1.83 -5.32
C ILE A 22 2.95 0.84 -4.85
N PHE A 23 3.00 -0.36 -5.40
CA PHE A 23 3.93 -1.42 -5.01
C PHE A 23 5.38 -1.03 -5.31
N ALA A 24 5.64 -0.32 -6.40
CA ALA A 24 6.97 0.24 -6.70
C ALA A 24 7.49 1.21 -5.63
N MET A 25 6.61 1.80 -4.83
CA MET A 25 6.96 2.73 -3.75
C MET A 25 7.00 2.07 -2.36
N CYS A 26 6.57 0.81 -2.24
CA CYS A 26 6.45 0.10 -0.96
C CYS A 26 7.67 -0.77 -0.68
N ARG A 27 8.16 -0.74 0.57
CA ARG A 27 9.23 -1.64 1.06
C ARG A 27 8.72 -2.71 2.01
N GLU A 28 7.56 -2.47 2.64
CA GLU A 28 6.90 -3.40 3.54
C GLU A 28 5.41 -3.47 3.18
N GLN A 29 4.77 -4.58 3.51
CA GLN A 29 3.33 -4.79 3.42
C GLN A 29 2.75 -5.05 4.80
N MET A 30 1.49 -4.67 5.04
CA MET A 30 0.80 -5.11 6.25
C MET A 30 0.29 -6.54 6.07
N SER A 31 0.75 -7.44 6.94
CA SER A 31 0.13 -8.75 7.15
C SER A 31 -0.73 -8.74 8.42
N ARG A 32 -1.48 -9.82 8.64
CA ARG A 32 -2.21 -10.08 9.89
C ARG A 32 -1.33 -10.06 11.15
N HIS A 33 -0.01 -10.25 11.01
CA HIS A 33 0.95 -10.26 12.11
C HIS A 33 1.73 -8.94 12.23
N GLY A 34 1.42 -7.93 11.42
CA GLY A 34 2.13 -6.65 11.37
C GLY A 34 2.85 -6.40 10.05
N ALA A 35 3.74 -5.41 10.05
CA ALA A 35 4.53 -5.04 8.89
C ALA A 35 5.55 -6.15 8.59
N VAL A 36 5.54 -6.66 7.36
CA VAL A 36 6.50 -7.64 6.84
C VAL A 36 7.11 -7.11 5.56
N PRO A 37 8.29 -7.60 5.12
CA PRO A 37 8.88 -7.19 3.84
C PRO A 37 7.89 -7.33 2.68
N PHE A 38 7.96 -6.40 1.73
CA PHE A 38 7.08 -6.42 0.57
C PHE A 38 7.42 -7.58 -0.37
N GLU A 39 6.43 -8.42 -0.69
CA GLU A 39 6.60 -9.60 -1.55
C GLU A 39 6.07 -9.31 -2.96
N ALA A 40 6.92 -8.76 -3.83
CA ALA A 40 6.52 -8.33 -5.17
C ALA A 40 5.90 -9.47 -6.00
N GLN A 41 6.53 -10.65 -6.01
CA GLN A 41 6.06 -11.79 -6.79
C GLN A 41 4.66 -12.25 -6.37
N TYR A 42 4.38 -12.29 -5.06
CA TYR A 42 3.06 -12.63 -4.55
C TYR A 42 1.97 -11.68 -5.09
N TRP A 43 2.25 -10.38 -5.09
CA TRP A 43 1.31 -9.39 -5.57
C TRP A 43 1.14 -9.41 -7.10
N GLU A 44 2.18 -9.73 -7.85
CA GLU A 44 2.08 -9.96 -9.30
C GLU A 44 1.15 -11.12 -9.63
N GLU A 45 1.28 -12.23 -8.92
CA GLU A 45 0.41 -13.40 -9.07
C GLU A 45 -1.05 -13.07 -8.71
N GLU A 46 -1.27 -12.32 -7.62
CA GLU A 46 -2.60 -11.87 -7.22
C GLU A 46 -3.20 -10.91 -8.25
N MET A 47 -2.43 -9.93 -8.74
CA MET A 47 -2.87 -9.02 -9.81
C MET A 47 -3.31 -9.80 -11.05
N ALA A 48 -2.51 -10.77 -11.48
CA ALA A 48 -2.85 -11.63 -12.61
C ALA A 48 -4.13 -12.45 -12.34
N ARG A 49 -4.31 -12.95 -11.12
CA ARG A 49 -5.51 -13.68 -10.70
C ARG A 49 -6.77 -12.84 -10.80
N PHE A 50 -6.75 -11.59 -10.30
CA PHE A 50 -7.88 -10.67 -10.39
C PHE A 50 -8.14 -10.23 -11.84
N ALA A 51 -7.10 -9.96 -12.62
CA ALA A 51 -7.22 -9.61 -14.03
C ALA A 51 -7.90 -10.73 -14.85
N ARG A 52 -7.57 -12.00 -14.57
CA ARG A 52 -8.22 -13.16 -15.18
C ARG A 52 -9.71 -13.27 -14.88
N GLN A 53 -10.18 -12.66 -13.79
CA GLN A 53 -11.59 -12.58 -13.42
C GLN A 53 -12.29 -11.34 -13.99
N GLY A 54 -11.59 -10.51 -14.78
CA GLY A 54 -12.12 -9.24 -15.26
C GLY A 54 -12.25 -8.17 -14.17
N LEU A 55 -11.62 -8.39 -13.01
CA LEU A 55 -11.66 -7.47 -11.88
C LEU A 55 -10.47 -6.50 -11.92
N ARG A 56 -10.71 -5.28 -11.46
CA ARG A 56 -9.67 -4.26 -11.34
C ARG A 56 -9.23 -4.14 -9.88
N MET A 57 -7.97 -4.47 -9.62
CA MET A 57 -7.36 -4.26 -8.32
C MET A 57 -7.06 -2.78 -8.09
N VAL A 58 -7.26 -2.33 -6.84
CA VAL A 58 -6.83 -1.03 -6.34
C VAL A 58 -5.97 -1.28 -5.12
N ALA A 59 -4.76 -0.73 -5.10
CA ALA A 59 -3.92 -0.77 -3.92
C ALA A 59 -4.15 0.48 -3.07
N ALA A 60 -3.91 0.33 -1.78
CA ALA A 60 -3.89 1.40 -0.80
C ALA A 60 -2.58 1.32 -0.02
N ALA A 61 -1.98 2.47 0.25
CA ALA A 61 -0.86 2.55 1.16
C ALA A 61 -0.91 3.79 2.05
N CYS A 62 -0.27 3.71 3.21
CA CYS A 62 -0.24 4.80 4.18
C CYS A 62 1.20 5.18 4.56
N LYS A 63 1.41 6.46 4.83
CA LYS A 63 2.66 7.00 5.41
C LYS A 63 2.35 8.06 6.47
N PRO A 64 3.16 8.21 7.52
CA PRO A 64 3.05 9.36 8.41
C PRO A 64 3.30 10.67 7.64
N ALA A 65 2.59 11.73 8.02
CA ALA A 65 2.75 13.06 7.41
C ALA A 65 3.94 13.81 8.00
N SER A 66 4.29 13.51 9.26
CA SER A 66 5.52 13.95 9.91
C SER A 66 6.63 12.94 9.65
N LEU A 67 7.40 13.14 8.56
CA LEU A 67 8.86 12.91 8.48
C LEU A 67 9.32 13.05 7.02
N ASP A 68 10.46 13.71 6.91
CA ASP A 68 11.15 14.29 5.76
C ASP A 68 11.70 13.24 4.76
N ALA A 69 10.81 12.39 4.24
CA ALA A 69 11.21 11.05 3.86
C ALA A 69 11.31 10.80 2.35
N THR A 70 12.52 10.99 1.82
CA THR A 70 13.00 10.31 0.60
C THR A 70 13.11 8.78 0.82
N THR A 71 12.91 8.30 2.04
CA THR A 71 12.90 6.87 2.41
C THR A 71 11.99 6.69 3.62
N SER A 72 10.67 6.58 3.40
CA SER A 72 9.76 6.10 4.44
C SER A 72 8.88 5.02 3.85
N THR A 73 8.85 3.91 4.56
CA THR A 73 8.21 2.69 4.10
C THR A 73 6.71 2.88 3.94
N MET A 74 6.29 2.98 2.69
CA MET A 74 4.90 2.95 2.29
C MET A 74 4.39 1.53 2.53
N ARG A 75 3.35 1.38 3.35
CA ARG A 75 2.78 0.07 3.73
C ARG A 75 1.49 -0.18 2.98
N THR A 76 1.40 -1.31 2.27
CA THR A 76 0.17 -1.69 1.58
C THR A 76 -0.88 -2.18 2.58
N CYS A 77 -2.08 -1.61 2.54
CA CYS A 77 -3.23 -2.07 3.33
C CYS A 77 -4.03 -3.08 2.52
N ARG A 78 -3.98 -4.35 2.92
CA ARG A 78 -4.88 -5.40 2.43
C ARG A 78 -6.29 -5.13 2.98
N ARG A 79 -7.27 -4.90 2.10
CA ARG A 79 -8.68 -5.16 2.47
C ARG A 79 -8.93 -6.62 2.08
N ASP A 80 -9.01 -7.49 3.08
CA ASP A 80 -9.59 -8.83 2.89
C ASP A 80 -11.06 -8.71 2.46
#